data_AF-A0A851YBI4-F1
#
_entry.id   AF-A0A851YBI4-F1
#
_cell.length_a   1.000
_cell.length_b   1.000
_cell.length_c   1.000
_cell.angle_alpha   90.00
_cell.angle_beta   90.00
_cell.angle_gamma   90.00
#
_symmetry.space_group_name_H-M   'P 1'
#
loop_
_entity.id
_entity.type
_entity.pdbx_description
1 polymer ?
#
loop_
_entity_poly.entity_id
_entity_poly.type
_entity_poly.pdbx_seq_one_letter_code
_entity_poly.pdbx_strand_id
1 'polypeptide(L)'
;EAELYREIRIQMRAKDLLESSVAPIDTTNCRREPQARTATKTKQERLGFLQDTSFSFKPRINPTIPDFEGLYWAFQREAVRRREIKEATRNKPFKLRTSNLRGRQRQANDKIKVRRLNTSDSQQLSKVSVQKSHSLTGLSSLSSNTLPVHITDATRKRESAIRYSQDNKNEGDKEGTYWLEKQKKKCQAIQKSVNSRAKALDPHKSLEETHKEKLKQNWQNMRERTKEYRKELEEMQLRVKNRPYLFEQVTK
;
A
#
# COMPACT_ATOMS: atom_id res chain seq x y z
N GLU A 1 -17.38 -50.66 39.06
CA GLU A 1 -16.21 -50.67 39.98
C GLU A 1 -14.88 -50.49 39.26
N ALA A 2 -14.55 -51.26 38.21
CA ALA A 2 -13.26 -51.17 37.52
C ALA A 2 -12.95 -49.79 36.90
N GLU A 3 -13.94 -49.09 36.38
CA GLU A 3 -13.79 -47.75 35.79
C GLU A 3 -13.41 -46.70 36.84
N LEU A 4 -14.00 -46.79 38.03
CA LEU A 4 -13.71 -45.90 39.16
C LEU A 4 -12.24 -46.06 39.59
N TYR A 5 -11.75 -47.29 39.69
CA TYR A 5 -10.34 -47.56 40.00
C TYR A 5 -9.38 -47.06 38.92
N ARG A 6 -9.80 -47.10 37.64
CA ARG A 6 -9.01 -46.54 36.54
C ARG A 6 -8.93 -45.02 36.65
N GLU A 7 -10.04 -44.36 36.99
CA GLU A 7 -10.12 -42.91 37.12
C GLU A 7 -9.30 -42.39 38.30
N ILE A 8 -9.40 -43.06 39.46
CA ILE A 8 -8.55 -42.78 40.62
C ILE A 8 -7.07 -42.90 40.26
N ARG A 9 -6.69 -43.94 39.50
CA ARG A 9 -5.30 -44.16 39.11
C ARG A 9 -4.79 -43.11 38.12
N ILE A 10 -5.66 -42.55 37.28
CA ILE A 10 -5.33 -41.46 36.37
C ILE A 10 -5.15 -40.15 37.15
N GLN A 11 -6.05 -39.85 38.08
CA GLN A 11 -5.97 -38.66 38.93
C GLN A 11 -4.72 -38.67 39.81
N MET A 12 -4.40 -39.82 40.42
CA MET A 12 -3.16 -39.99 41.18
C MET A 12 -1.92 -39.72 40.32
N ARG A 13 -1.87 -40.32 39.12
CA ARG A 13 -0.73 -40.14 38.21
C ARG A 13 -0.57 -38.69 37.74
N ALA A 14 -1.70 -37.99 37.53
CA ALA A 14 -1.70 -36.58 37.16
C ALA A 14 -1.20 -35.68 38.29
N LYS A 15 -1.59 -35.96 39.54
CA LYS A 15 -1.14 -35.21 40.71
C LYS A 15 0.36 -35.37 40.95
N ASP A 16 0.86 -36.61 40.91
CA ASP A 16 2.29 -36.90 41.10
C ASP A 16 3.15 -36.24 40.01
N LEU A 17 2.67 -36.22 38.76
CA LEU A 17 3.35 -35.55 37.66
C LEU A 17 3.37 -34.01 37.83
N LEU A 18 2.27 -33.43 38.31
CA LEU A 18 2.22 -32.00 38.62
C LEU A 18 3.22 -31.66 39.72
N GLU A 19 3.19 -32.40 40.83
CA GLU A 19 4.02 -32.17 42.02
C GLU A 19 5.52 -32.35 41.72
N SER A 20 5.89 -33.38 40.94
CA SER A 20 7.27 -33.60 40.49
C SER A 20 7.76 -32.61 39.43
N SER A 21 6.84 -31.89 38.75
CA SER A 21 7.17 -30.84 37.78
C SER A 21 7.23 -29.43 38.39
N VAL A 22 6.90 -29.27 39.67
CA VAL A 22 6.94 -27.96 40.34
C VAL A 22 8.40 -27.54 40.52
N ALA A 23 8.83 -26.57 39.73
CA ALA A 23 10.05 -25.83 40.03
C ALA A 23 9.87 -25.03 41.33
N PRO A 24 10.91 -24.80 42.14
CA PRO A 24 10.81 -23.95 43.33
C PRO A 24 10.59 -22.51 42.88
N ILE A 25 9.32 -22.14 42.73
CA ILE A 25 8.90 -20.77 42.42
C ILE A 25 8.41 -20.20 43.75
N ASP A 26 9.20 -19.27 44.31
CA ASP A 26 8.80 -18.47 45.47
C ASP A 26 7.50 -17.72 45.17
N THR A 27 6.38 -18.21 45.70
CA THR A 27 5.05 -17.60 45.55
C THR A 27 4.90 -16.29 46.31
N THR A 28 5.84 -15.98 47.21
CA THR A 28 5.91 -14.70 47.93
C THR A 28 6.22 -13.50 47.00
N ASN A 29 6.83 -13.75 45.84
CA ASN A 29 7.21 -12.72 44.87
C ASN A 29 6.09 -12.32 43.89
N CYS A 30 4.89 -12.90 44.01
CA CYS A 30 3.76 -12.57 43.14
C CYS A 30 3.03 -11.27 43.54
N ARG A 31 3.32 -10.71 44.73
CA ARG A 31 2.81 -9.40 45.15
C ARG A 31 3.83 -8.28 44.86
N ARG A 32 4.36 -8.23 43.63
CA ARG A 32 5.09 -7.02 43.21
C ARG A 32 4.07 -5.91 43.00
N GLU A 33 4.12 -4.90 43.87
CA GLU A 33 3.51 -3.58 43.72
C GLU A 33 3.40 -3.19 42.22
N PRO A 34 2.20 -2.84 41.71
CA PRO A 34 2.01 -2.45 40.31
C PRO A 34 2.93 -1.32 39.85
N GLN A 35 3.43 -0.54 40.80
CA GLN A 35 4.37 0.57 40.60
C GLN A 35 5.82 0.14 40.32
N ALA A 36 6.19 -1.13 40.57
CA ALA A 36 7.56 -1.61 40.38
C ALA A 36 7.89 -1.99 38.92
N ARG A 37 6.91 -1.98 38.01
CA ARG A 37 7.15 -2.29 36.59
C ARG A 37 7.82 -1.09 35.92
N THR A 38 9.05 -1.27 35.47
CA THR A 38 9.83 -0.21 34.78
C THR A 38 9.07 0.42 33.61
N ALA A 39 8.24 -0.36 32.92
CA ALA A 39 7.40 0.12 31.82
C ALA A 39 6.33 1.14 32.25
N THR A 40 5.76 1.03 33.47
CA THR A 40 4.78 2.01 33.96
C THR A 40 5.47 3.29 34.41
N LYS A 41 6.66 3.18 35.02
CA LYS A 41 7.51 4.33 35.38
C LYS A 41 7.94 5.13 34.15
N THR A 42 8.49 4.46 33.14
CA THR A 42 8.89 5.15 31.89
C THR A 42 7.70 5.78 31.19
N LYS A 43 6.51 5.15 31.23
CA LYS A 43 5.29 5.73 30.66
C LYS A 43 4.85 6.98 31.43
N GLN A 44 4.89 6.96 32.76
CA GLN A 44 4.55 8.12 33.59
C GLN A 44 5.57 9.26 33.44
N GLU A 45 6.87 8.98 33.42
CA GLU A 45 7.89 10.01 33.14
C GLU A 45 7.72 10.62 31.75
N ARG A 46 7.44 9.79 30.74
CA ARG A 46 7.25 10.24 29.36
C ARG A 46 5.94 10.98 29.14
N LEU A 47 4.88 10.68 29.88
CA LEU A 47 3.57 11.32 29.74
C LEU A 47 3.27 12.30 30.89
N GLY A 48 4.18 12.47 31.84
CA GLY A 48 4.02 13.34 33.00
C GLY A 48 3.79 14.79 32.60
N PHE A 49 4.43 15.21 31.50
CA PHE A 49 4.17 16.51 30.91
C PHE A 49 2.67 16.69 30.59
N LEU A 50 1.96 15.70 30.06
CA LEU A 50 0.54 15.85 29.73
C LEU A 50 -0.39 15.98 30.95
N GLN A 51 0.05 15.54 32.12
CA GLN A 51 -0.74 15.63 33.36
C GLN A 51 -0.62 17.00 34.03
N ASP A 52 0.45 17.75 33.74
CA ASP A 52 0.62 19.11 34.21
C ASP A 52 -0.32 20.04 33.44
N THR A 53 -1.45 20.40 34.05
CA THR A 53 -2.43 21.35 33.50
C THR A 53 -1.90 22.79 33.39
N SER A 54 -0.64 23.02 33.76
CA SER A 54 0.04 24.32 33.79
C SER A 54 0.90 24.59 32.55
N PHE A 55 0.40 24.30 31.36
CA PHE A 55 1.05 24.76 30.13
C PHE A 55 0.67 26.21 29.82
N SER A 56 1.68 27.06 29.64
CA SER A 56 1.52 28.44 29.16
C SER A 56 1.02 28.49 27.72
N PHE A 57 1.29 27.46 26.93
CA PHE A 57 0.89 27.36 25.53
C PHE A 57 -0.49 26.72 25.39
N LYS A 58 -1.49 27.54 25.07
CA LYS A 58 -2.84 27.09 24.67
C LYS A 58 -2.98 27.30 23.16
N PRO A 59 -2.77 26.26 22.32
CA PRO A 59 -2.94 26.41 20.89
C PRO A 59 -4.38 26.80 20.60
N ARG A 60 -4.56 27.83 19.77
CA ARG A 60 -5.88 28.26 19.29
C ARG A 60 -6.35 27.25 18.24
N ILE A 61 -6.87 26.12 18.71
CA ILE A 61 -7.50 25.12 17.86
C ILE A 61 -8.85 25.69 17.45
N ASN A 62 -9.06 25.90 16.15
CA ASN A 62 -10.38 26.26 15.64
C ASN A 62 -11.24 24.97 15.68
N PRO A 63 -12.22 24.86 16.59
CA PRO A 63 -13.00 23.63 16.73
C PRO A 63 -14.07 23.50 15.64
N THR A 64 -14.41 24.61 15.00
CA THR A 64 -15.45 24.71 13.97
C THR A 64 -14.82 24.68 12.58
N ILE A 65 -15.34 23.80 11.74
CA ILE A 65 -14.97 23.72 10.33
C ILE A 65 -15.53 24.98 9.64
N PRO A 66 -14.69 25.81 8.98
CA PRO A 66 -15.17 26.97 8.23
C PRO A 66 -16.09 26.55 7.08
N ASP A 67 -17.05 27.40 6.75
CA ASP A 67 -17.88 27.23 5.55
C ASP A 67 -17.04 27.51 4.29
N PHE A 68 -16.54 26.42 3.69
CA PHE A 68 -15.71 26.49 2.49
C PHE A 68 -16.48 26.95 1.25
N GLU A 69 -17.79 26.71 1.19
CA GLU A 69 -18.61 27.11 0.05
C GLU A 69 -18.85 28.62 0.08
N GLY A 70 -19.21 29.17 1.23
CA GLY A 70 -19.31 30.62 1.43
C GLY A 70 -18.00 31.35 1.14
N LEU A 71 -16.87 30.80 1.59
CA LEU A 71 -15.53 31.34 1.31
C LEU A 71 -15.18 31.30 -0.18
N TYR A 72 -15.50 30.20 -0.87
CA TYR A 72 -15.29 30.07 -2.31
C TYR A 72 -16.04 31.17 -3.08
N TRP A 73 -17.32 31.37 -2.79
CA TRP A 73 -18.12 32.39 -3.46
C TRP A 73 -17.68 33.82 -3.10
N ALA A 74 -17.26 34.07 -1.86
CA ALA A 74 -16.66 35.35 -1.46
C ALA A 74 -15.39 35.64 -2.27
N PHE A 75 -14.50 34.66 -2.40
CA PHE A 75 -13.27 34.78 -3.18
C PHE A 75 -13.55 35.04 -4.66
N GLN A 76 -14.49 34.32 -5.27
CA GLN A 76 -14.89 34.55 -6.67
C GLN A 76 -15.40 35.97 -6.89
N ARG A 77 -16.27 36.47 -6.00
CA ARG A 77 -16.78 37.85 -6.07
C ARG A 77 -15.65 38.88 -5.96
N GLU A 78 -14.70 38.66 -5.06
CA GLU A 78 -13.56 39.56 -4.89
C GLU A 78 -12.60 39.53 -6.10
N ALA A 79 -12.37 38.36 -6.69
CA ALA A 79 -11.58 38.23 -7.91
C ALA A 79 -12.19 38.99 -9.09
N VAL A 80 -13.53 38.95 -9.23
CA VAL A 80 -14.26 39.74 -10.23
C VAL A 80 -14.09 41.24 -9.97
N ARG A 81 -14.30 41.71 -8.73
CA ARG A 81 -14.10 43.13 -8.36
C ARG A 81 -12.67 43.60 -8.63
N ARG A 82 -11.66 42.81 -8.27
CA ARG A 82 -10.24 43.16 -8.50
C ARG A 82 -9.88 43.19 -9.99
N ARG A 83 -10.59 42.45 -10.83
CA ARG A 83 -10.44 42.51 -12.30
C ARG A 83 -10.99 43.82 -12.85
N GLU A 84 -12.10 44.30 -12.30
CA GLU A 84 -12.75 45.56 -12.69
C GLU A 84 -11.96 46.80 -12.24
N ILE A 85 -11.29 46.73 -11.08
CA ILE A 85 -10.58 47.88 -10.47
C ILE A 85 -9.16 48.10 -11.05
N LYS A 86 -8.62 47.17 -11.86
CA LYS A 86 -7.35 47.43 -12.57
C LYS A 86 -7.61 48.38 -13.74
N GLU A 87 -7.55 49.68 -13.47
CA GLU A 87 -7.38 50.68 -14.53
C GLU A 87 -6.19 50.23 -15.39
N ALA A 88 -6.46 49.84 -16.64
CA ALA A 88 -5.41 49.49 -17.58
C ALA A 88 -4.43 50.67 -17.64
N THR A 89 -3.14 50.41 -17.40
CA THR A 89 -2.08 51.42 -17.55
C THR A 89 -2.40 52.25 -18.77
N ARG A 90 -2.67 53.56 -18.59
CA ARG A 90 -3.10 54.50 -19.64
C ARG A 90 -2.03 54.61 -20.72
N ASN A 91 -1.94 53.61 -21.57
CA ASN A 91 -1.14 53.61 -22.76
C ASN A 91 -1.98 54.35 -23.82
N LYS A 92 -1.46 55.47 -24.32
CA LYS A 92 -2.10 56.18 -25.42
C LYS A 92 -2.20 55.20 -26.61
N PRO A 93 -3.34 55.13 -27.31
CA PRO A 93 -3.45 54.25 -28.47
C PRO A 93 -2.39 54.64 -29.51
N PHE A 94 -1.40 53.77 -29.70
CA PHE A 94 -0.40 53.92 -30.75
C PHE A 94 -0.71 52.93 -31.88
N LYS A 95 -0.51 53.35 -33.12
CA LYS A 95 -0.70 52.49 -34.29
C LYS A 95 0.51 51.57 -34.42
N LEU A 96 0.40 50.34 -33.94
CA LEU A 96 1.40 49.29 -34.17
C LEU A 96 1.26 48.78 -35.62
N ARG A 97 2.24 49.08 -36.49
CA ARG A 97 2.27 48.59 -37.88
C ARG A 97 2.66 47.11 -37.92
N THR A 98 1.71 46.22 -37.67
CA THR A 98 1.90 44.75 -37.80
C THR A 98 1.58 44.20 -39.20
N SER A 99 1.30 45.06 -40.18
CA SER A 99 0.83 44.69 -41.53
C SER A 99 1.76 43.77 -42.33
N ASN A 100 3.00 43.55 -41.88
CA ASN A 100 3.98 42.71 -42.57
C ASN A 100 4.18 41.34 -41.90
N LEU A 101 3.50 41.07 -40.79
CA LEU A 101 3.51 39.74 -40.17
C LEU A 101 2.50 38.86 -40.90
N ARG A 102 2.96 38.03 -41.84
CA ARG A 102 2.15 36.94 -42.40
C ARG A 102 1.82 35.96 -41.27
N GLY A 103 0.65 36.14 -40.65
CA GLY A 103 0.13 35.23 -39.63
C GLY A 103 -0.13 33.85 -40.24
N ARG A 104 0.64 32.84 -39.81
CA ARG A 104 0.36 31.41 -40.00
C ARG A 104 -0.83 30.99 -39.09
N GLN A 105 -1.96 31.68 -39.20
CA GLN A 105 -3.11 31.46 -38.30
C GLN A 105 -4.45 31.69 -39.01
N ARG A 106 -4.62 31.08 -40.19
CA ARG A 106 -5.97 30.90 -40.78
C ARG A 106 -6.33 29.46 -41.16
N GLN A 107 -5.37 28.55 -41.35
CA GLN A 107 -5.71 27.17 -41.69
C GLN A 107 -6.12 26.28 -40.50
N ALA A 108 -5.87 26.69 -39.25
CA ALA A 108 -6.22 25.88 -38.08
C ALA A 108 -7.73 25.93 -37.74
N ASN A 109 -8.41 27.05 -38.03
CA ASN A 109 -9.80 27.22 -37.62
C ASN A 109 -10.81 26.57 -38.58
N ASP A 110 -10.48 26.44 -39.86
CA ASP A 110 -11.38 25.81 -40.84
C ASP A 110 -11.43 24.29 -40.65
N LYS A 111 -10.31 23.65 -40.26
CA LYS A 111 -10.30 22.21 -39.91
C LYS A 111 -11.10 21.91 -38.64
N ILE A 112 -11.19 22.85 -37.71
CA ILE A 112 -11.94 22.69 -36.45
C ILE A 112 -13.45 22.86 -36.67
N LYS A 113 -13.87 23.74 -37.60
CA LYS A 113 -15.30 23.92 -37.91
C LYS A 113 -15.90 22.75 -38.68
N VAL A 114 -15.18 22.18 -39.65
CA VAL A 114 -15.67 21.02 -40.43
C VAL A 114 -15.78 19.76 -39.57
N ARG A 115 -14.96 19.60 -38.53
CA ARG A 115 -15.01 18.43 -37.64
C ARG A 115 -16.11 18.51 -36.57
N ARG A 116 -16.71 19.67 -36.31
CA ARG A 116 -17.75 19.84 -35.27
C ARG A 116 -19.17 19.55 -35.74
N LEU A 117 -19.40 19.42 -37.05
CA LEU A 117 -20.75 19.12 -37.56
C LEU A 117 -21.00 17.63 -37.73
N ASN A 118 -19.95 16.82 -37.86
CA ASN A 118 -20.07 15.37 -38.01
C ASN A 118 -19.33 14.72 -36.85
N THR A 119 -20.06 14.07 -35.94
CA THR A 119 -19.70 13.03 -34.96
C THR A 119 -20.29 13.37 -33.60
N SER A 120 -21.61 13.15 -33.49
CA SER A 120 -22.20 12.67 -32.25
C SER A 120 -21.53 11.34 -31.86
N ASP A 121 -21.33 11.18 -30.55
CA ASP A 121 -20.84 10.02 -29.83
C ASP A 121 -19.35 9.93 -29.45
N SER A 122 -19.20 9.64 -28.16
CA SER A 122 -18.03 9.12 -27.44
C SER A 122 -17.02 10.13 -26.88
N GLN A 123 -17.24 10.40 -25.59
CA GLN A 123 -16.27 10.51 -24.50
C GLN A 123 -14.79 10.28 -24.88
N GLN A 124 -14.02 11.36 -24.92
CA GLN A 124 -12.64 11.37 -24.39
C GLN A 124 -12.17 12.82 -24.23
N LEU A 125 -12.26 13.35 -23.00
CA LEU A 125 -11.52 14.54 -22.60
C LEU A 125 -10.04 14.17 -22.52
N SER A 126 -9.36 14.22 -23.66
CA SER A 126 -7.90 14.11 -23.70
C SER A 126 -7.30 15.36 -23.06
N LYS A 127 -6.48 15.13 -22.03
CA LYS A 127 -5.68 16.15 -21.35
C LYS A 127 -4.91 16.93 -22.41
N VAL A 128 -5.29 18.17 -22.66
CA VAL A 128 -4.50 19.11 -23.45
C VAL A 128 -3.23 19.39 -22.65
N SER A 129 -2.21 18.58 -22.91
CA SER A 129 -0.84 18.86 -22.51
C SER A 129 -0.48 20.21 -23.14
N VAL A 130 -0.36 21.23 -22.29
CA VAL A 130 0.28 22.49 -22.68
C VAL A 130 1.76 22.15 -22.83
N GLN A 131 2.11 21.62 -24.00
CA GLN A 131 3.49 21.51 -24.45
C GLN A 131 4.03 22.95 -24.51
N LYS A 132 4.69 23.35 -23.43
CA LYS A 132 5.58 24.51 -23.41
C LYS A 132 6.55 24.27 -24.56
N SER A 133 6.48 25.12 -25.58
CA SER A 133 7.40 25.09 -26.71
C SER A 133 8.82 25.22 -26.19
N HIS A 134 9.52 24.10 -26.04
CA HIS A 134 10.95 24.04 -25.80
C HIS A 134 11.68 24.29 -27.13
N SER A 135 11.48 25.47 -27.71
CA SER A 135 12.47 25.99 -28.65
C SER A 135 13.59 26.59 -27.82
N LEU A 136 14.83 26.34 -28.21
CA LEU A 136 16.09 26.72 -27.56
C LEU A 136 16.68 25.70 -26.56
N THR A 137 16.58 24.40 -26.84
CA THR A 137 17.72 23.51 -26.56
C THR A 137 18.81 23.89 -27.56
N GLY A 138 19.82 24.61 -27.07
CA GLY A 138 20.88 25.19 -27.89
C GLY A 138 21.51 24.15 -28.82
N LEU A 139 21.59 24.53 -30.10
CA LEU A 139 22.53 24.00 -31.10
C LEU A 139 22.26 22.62 -31.73
N SER A 140 21.35 21.78 -31.22
CA SER A 140 21.08 20.46 -31.85
C SER A 140 20.37 20.53 -33.22
N SER A 141 19.95 21.72 -33.64
CA SER A 141 19.33 21.98 -34.95
C SER A 141 20.18 22.89 -35.85
N LEU A 142 21.49 23.02 -35.57
CA LEU A 142 22.39 23.69 -36.51
C LEU A 142 22.76 22.71 -37.62
N SER A 143 22.51 23.13 -38.86
CA SER A 143 22.98 22.45 -40.06
C SER A 143 24.49 22.20 -39.96
N SER A 144 24.95 21.04 -40.44
CA SER A 144 26.36 20.65 -40.54
C SER A 144 27.26 21.64 -41.30
N ASN A 145 26.66 22.63 -41.97
CA ASN A 145 27.36 23.71 -42.68
C ASN A 145 27.54 25.00 -41.83
N THR A 146 27.20 24.99 -40.55
CA THR A 146 27.36 26.16 -39.68
C THR A 146 28.71 26.10 -38.98
N LEU A 147 29.56 27.12 -39.17
CA LEU A 147 30.83 27.24 -38.45
C LEU A 147 30.58 27.22 -36.93
N PRO A 148 31.48 26.61 -36.12
CA PRO A 148 31.34 26.60 -34.67
C PRO A 148 31.20 28.03 -34.14
N VAL A 149 30.02 28.40 -33.67
CA VAL A 149 29.81 29.70 -33.04
C VAL A 149 30.51 29.65 -31.69
N HIS A 150 31.56 30.46 -31.50
CA HIS A 150 32.26 30.55 -30.22
C HIS A 150 31.25 30.86 -29.11
N ILE A 151 31.15 29.95 -28.15
CA ILE A 151 30.23 30.09 -27.01
C ILE A 151 30.70 31.28 -26.19
N THR A 152 29.96 32.39 -26.26
CA THR A 152 30.21 33.58 -25.45
C THR A 152 30.01 33.25 -23.96
N ASP A 153 30.75 33.90 -23.07
CA ASP A 153 30.64 33.67 -21.62
C ASP A 153 29.23 33.88 -21.06
N ALA A 154 28.43 34.75 -21.68
CA ALA A 154 27.03 34.93 -21.36
C ALA A 154 26.21 33.64 -21.59
N THR A 155 26.48 32.92 -22.67
CA THR A 155 25.84 31.62 -22.96
C THR A 155 26.28 30.57 -21.96
N ARG A 156 27.59 30.51 -21.64
CA ARG A 156 28.14 29.59 -20.64
C ARG A 156 27.51 29.80 -19.25
N LYS A 157 27.35 31.06 -18.82
CA LYS A 157 26.69 31.41 -17.54
C LYS A 157 25.20 31.09 -17.54
N ARG A 158 24.51 31.24 -18.67
CA ARG A 158 23.10 30.85 -18.80
C ARG A 158 22.94 29.33 -18.69
N GLU A 159 23.79 28.56 -19.37
CA GLU A 159 23.76 27.10 -19.33
C GLU A 159 24.10 26.54 -17.95
N SER A 160 25.06 27.12 -17.24
CA SER A 160 25.36 26.71 -15.86
C SER A 160 24.19 27.01 -14.92
N ALA A 161 23.52 28.17 -15.05
CA ALA A 161 22.33 28.49 -14.26
C ALA A 161 21.14 27.56 -14.54
N ILE A 162 20.94 27.16 -15.81
CA ILE A 162 19.90 26.19 -16.18
C ILE A 162 20.21 24.82 -15.58
N ARG A 163 21.45 24.34 -15.69
CA ARG A 163 21.89 23.07 -15.09
C ARG A 163 21.69 23.08 -13.58
N TYR A 164 22.18 24.12 -12.91
CA TYR A 164 22.01 24.28 -11.46
C TYR A 164 20.53 24.29 -11.05
N SER A 165 19.67 25.01 -11.77
CA SER A 165 18.23 25.01 -11.51
C SER A 165 17.58 23.63 -11.72
N GLN A 166 18.05 22.85 -12.70
CA GLN A 166 17.52 21.52 -12.97
C GLN A 166 18.00 20.50 -11.93
N ASP A 167 19.27 20.58 -11.53
CA ASP A 167 19.85 19.71 -10.51
C ASP A 167 19.17 19.92 -9.16
N ASN A 168 18.94 21.18 -8.74
CA ASN A 168 18.20 21.47 -7.51
C ASN A 168 16.76 20.90 -7.52
N LYS A 169 16.09 20.91 -8.68
CA LYS A 169 14.76 20.27 -8.83
C LYS A 169 14.85 18.76 -8.70
N ASN A 170 15.82 18.16 -9.40
CA ASN A 170 16.05 16.72 -9.37
C ASN A 170 16.43 16.24 -7.95
N GLU A 171 17.16 17.05 -7.18
CA GLU A 171 17.51 16.76 -5.78
C GLU A 171 16.29 16.79 -4.87
N GLY A 172 15.43 17.80 -4.97
CA GLY A 172 14.16 17.83 -4.24
C GLY A 172 13.25 16.63 -4.56
N ASP A 173 13.21 16.22 -5.83
CA ASP A 173 12.46 15.03 -6.26
C ASP A 173 13.05 13.72 -5.66
N LYS A 174 14.39 13.61 -5.59
CA LYS A 174 15.08 12.48 -4.94
C LYS A 174 14.76 12.41 -3.44
N GLU A 175 14.73 13.53 -2.74
CA GLU A 175 14.34 13.57 -1.32
C GLU A 175 12.88 13.14 -1.12
N GLY A 176 11.97 13.61 -1.99
CA GLY A 176 10.57 13.22 -1.97
C GLY A 176 10.36 11.71 -2.19
N THR A 177 11.02 11.14 -3.19
CA THR A 177 10.98 9.69 -3.45
C THR A 177 11.58 8.87 -2.31
N TYR A 178 12.70 9.31 -1.73
CA TYR A 178 13.31 8.67 -0.57
C TYR A 178 12.36 8.64 0.64
N TRP A 179 11.69 9.76 0.92
CA TRP A 179 10.72 9.83 2.01
C TRP A 179 9.52 8.91 1.79
N LEU A 180 9.01 8.87 0.56
CA LEU A 180 7.90 7.99 0.18
C LEU A 180 8.28 6.51 0.36
N GLU A 181 9.49 6.11 -0.05
CA GLU A 181 9.99 4.75 0.12
C GLU A 181 10.11 4.39 1.61
N LYS A 182 10.63 5.32 2.42
CA LYS A 182 10.74 5.15 3.88
C LYS A 182 9.38 4.97 4.53
N GLN A 183 8.37 5.74 4.13
CA GLN A 183 7.00 5.59 4.61
C GLN A 183 6.38 4.26 4.16
N LYS A 184 6.56 3.87 2.90
CA LYS A 184 6.10 2.58 2.38
C LYS A 184 6.66 1.41 3.19
N LYS A 185 7.95 1.44 3.51
CA LYS A 185 8.60 0.42 4.38
C LYS A 185 7.97 0.38 5.77
N LYS A 186 7.69 1.54 6.38
CA LYS A 186 7.00 1.62 7.68
C LYS A 186 5.59 1.04 7.62
N CYS A 187 4.79 1.41 6.62
CA CYS A 187 3.44 0.88 6.43
C CYS A 187 3.45 -0.63 6.22
N GLN A 188 4.40 -1.16 5.42
CA GLN A 188 4.55 -2.61 5.23
C GLN A 188 4.92 -3.33 6.53
N ALA A 189 5.80 -2.75 7.36
CA ALA A 189 6.15 -3.33 8.65
C ALA A 189 4.93 -3.39 9.59
N ILE A 190 4.13 -2.33 9.64
CA ILE A 190 2.88 -2.29 10.41
C ILE A 190 1.87 -3.30 9.86
N GLN A 191 1.71 -3.37 8.54
CA GLN A 191 0.80 -4.33 7.92
C GLN A 191 1.19 -5.77 8.26
N LYS A 192 2.48 -6.10 8.26
CA LYS A 192 2.99 -7.43 8.65
C LYS A 192 2.66 -7.74 10.11
N SER A 193 2.89 -6.81 11.04
CA SER A 193 2.62 -7.04 12.46
C SER A 193 1.11 -7.16 12.76
N VAL A 194 0.29 -6.31 12.13
CA VAL A 194 -1.17 -6.36 12.22
C VAL A 194 -1.69 -7.68 11.65
N ASN A 195 -1.23 -8.08 10.45
CA ASN A 195 -1.66 -9.34 9.84
C ASN A 195 -1.26 -10.55 10.69
N SER A 196 -0.05 -10.58 11.24
CA SER A 196 0.38 -11.65 12.14
C SER A 196 -0.51 -11.74 13.38
N ARG A 197 -0.86 -10.61 13.99
CA ARG A 197 -1.74 -10.57 15.16
C ARG A 197 -3.17 -10.98 14.82
N ALA A 198 -3.69 -10.51 13.68
CA ALA A 198 -5.02 -10.89 13.21
C ALA A 198 -5.09 -12.40 12.97
N LYS A 199 -4.09 -13.00 12.30
CA LYS A 199 -4.00 -14.44 12.09
C LYS A 199 -3.92 -15.24 13.39
N ALA A 200 -3.23 -14.73 14.41
CA ALA A 200 -3.14 -15.39 15.71
C ALA A 200 -4.46 -15.34 16.50
N LEU A 201 -5.30 -14.34 16.24
CA LEU A 201 -6.61 -14.17 16.85
C LEU A 201 -7.75 -14.82 16.04
N ASP A 202 -7.48 -15.24 14.81
CA ASP A 202 -8.45 -15.94 13.96
C ASP A 202 -8.53 -17.41 14.39
N PRO A 203 -9.70 -17.90 14.83
CA PRO A 203 -9.89 -19.33 15.10
C PRO A 203 -9.77 -20.19 13.84
N HIS A 204 -10.00 -19.59 12.67
CA HIS A 204 -9.96 -20.28 11.39
C HIS A 204 -8.59 -20.17 10.74
N LYS A 205 -8.06 -21.30 10.28
CA LYS A 205 -6.83 -21.32 9.48
C LYS A 205 -7.17 -21.04 8.02
N SER A 206 -6.30 -20.30 7.34
CA SER A 206 -6.50 -20.04 5.92
C SER A 206 -6.35 -21.32 5.09
N LEU A 207 -7.00 -21.35 3.91
CA LEU A 207 -6.90 -22.47 2.98
C LEU A 207 -5.45 -22.67 2.51
N GLU A 208 -4.71 -21.58 2.30
CA GLU A 208 -3.30 -21.64 1.86
C GLU A 208 -2.41 -22.37 2.87
N GLU A 209 -2.63 -22.14 4.16
CA GLU A 209 -1.87 -22.77 5.24
C GLU A 209 -2.23 -24.27 5.38
N THR A 210 -3.50 -24.62 5.21
CA THR A 210 -4.00 -26.00 5.43
C THR A 210 -3.88 -26.90 4.20
N HIS A 211 -3.78 -26.34 3.00
CA HIS A 211 -3.77 -27.10 1.74
C HIS A 211 -2.68 -28.18 1.71
N LYS A 212 -1.45 -27.86 2.11
CA LYS A 212 -0.32 -28.81 2.11
C LYS A 212 -0.54 -29.96 3.08
N GLU A 213 -1.11 -29.68 4.25
CA GLU A 213 -1.42 -30.69 5.25
C GLU A 213 -2.56 -31.60 4.76
N LYS A 214 -3.63 -31.02 4.21
CA LYS A 214 -4.75 -31.77 3.63
C LYS A 214 -4.31 -32.68 2.48
N LEU A 215 -3.39 -32.23 1.63
CA LEU A 215 -2.81 -33.09 0.60
C LEU A 215 -2.14 -34.32 1.21
N LYS A 216 -1.27 -34.15 2.22
CA LYS A 216 -0.61 -35.28 2.90
C LYS A 216 -1.62 -36.25 3.52
N GLN A 217 -2.66 -35.71 4.17
CA GLN A 217 -3.74 -36.53 4.73
C GLN A 217 -4.46 -37.34 3.65
N ASN A 218 -4.74 -36.74 2.49
CA ASN A 218 -5.37 -37.43 1.38
C ASN A 218 -4.48 -38.55 0.82
N TRP A 219 -3.17 -38.31 0.67
CA TRP A 219 -2.21 -39.34 0.26
C TRP A 219 -2.19 -40.53 1.22
N GLN A 220 -2.17 -40.26 2.51
CA GLN A 220 -2.17 -41.31 3.54
C GLN A 220 -3.49 -42.09 3.52
N ASN A 221 -4.62 -41.40 3.44
CA ASN A 221 -5.94 -42.03 3.33
C ASN A 221 -6.04 -42.91 2.08
N MET A 222 -5.60 -42.43 0.91
CA MET A 222 -5.54 -43.25 -0.30
C MET A 222 -4.70 -44.51 -0.12
N ARG A 223 -3.58 -44.41 0.59
CA ARG A 223 -2.72 -45.57 0.89
C ARG A 223 -3.41 -46.56 1.82
N GLU A 224 -4.08 -46.09 2.86
CA GLU A 224 -4.83 -46.91 3.82
C GLU A 224 -6.00 -47.62 3.13
N ARG A 225 -6.80 -46.86 2.39
CA ARG A 225 -7.94 -47.37 1.61
C ARG A 225 -7.52 -48.41 0.57
N THR A 226 -6.35 -48.24 -0.05
CA THR A 226 -5.79 -49.25 -0.96
C THR A 226 -5.43 -50.55 -0.23
N LYS A 227 -4.92 -50.47 1.00
CA LYS A 227 -4.62 -51.66 1.80
C LYS A 227 -5.89 -52.35 2.28
N GLU A 228 -6.88 -51.58 2.74
CA GLU A 228 -8.19 -52.10 3.14
C GLU A 228 -8.86 -52.83 1.98
N TYR A 229 -8.90 -52.19 0.80
CA TYR A 229 -9.46 -52.79 -0.41
C TYR A 229 -8.76 -54.10 -0.79
N ARG A 230 -7.43 -54.19 -0.65
CA ARG A 230 -6.69 -55.45 -0.87
C ARG A 230 -7.07 -56.52 0.13
N LYS A 231 -7.18 -56.18 1.42
CA LYS A 231 -7.61 -57.13 2.46
C LYS A 231 -9.03 -57.64 2.21
N GLU A 232 -9.95 -56.77 1.83
CA GLU A 232 -11.33 -57.17 1.48
C GLU A 232 -11.34 -58.14 0.29
N LEU A 233 -10.52 -57.88 -0.75
CA LEU A 233 -10.37 -58.80 -1.87
C LEU A 233 -9.80 -60.17 -1.44
N GLU A 234 -8.78 -60.18 -0.59
CA GLU A 234 -8.23 -61.43 -0.03
C GLU A 234 -9.27 -62.21 0.77
N GLU A 235 -10.05 -61.53 1.62
CA GLU A 235 -11.13 -62.13 2.39
C GLU A 235 -12.24 -62.70 1.48
N MET A 236 -12.65 -61.96 0.45
CA MET A 236 -13.61 -62.43 -0.55
C MET A 236 -13.12 -63.68 -1.26
N GLN A 237 -11.84 -63.70 -1.68
CA GLN A 237 -11.25 -64.88 -2.30
C GLN A 237 -11.23 -66.09 -1.36
N LEU A 238 -10.92 -65.87 -0.08
CA LEU A 238 -10.92 -66.91 0.94
C LEU A 238 -12.33 -67.48 1.17
N ARG A 239 -13.35 -66.60 1.25
CA ARG A 239 -14.76 -67.01 1.34
C ARG A 239 -15.21 -67.84 0.14
N VAL A 240 -14.79 -67.47 -1.07
CA VAL A 240 -15.11 -68.22 -2.29
C VAL A 240 -14.43 -69.59 -2.30
N LYS A 241 -13.15 -69.67 -1.89
CA LYS A 241 -12.40 -70.94 -1.81
C LYS A 241 -12.95 -71.91 -0.76
N ASN A 242 -13.36 -71.39 0.41
CA ASN A 242 -13.90 -72.19 1.51
C ASN A 242 -15.35 -72.63 1.27
N ARG A 243 -16.01 -72.10 0.23
CA ARG A 243 -17.39 -72.48 -0.09
C ARG A 243 -17.38 -73.93 -0.57
N PRO A 244 -18.13 -74.84 0.07
CA PRO A 244 -18.16 -76.24 -0.35
C PRO A 244 -18.70 -76.31 -1.77
N TYR A 245 -17.93 -76.95 -2.66
CA TYR A 245 -18.36 -77.17 -4.03
C TYR A 245 -19.46 -78.24 -4.01
N LEU A 246 -20.56 -77.98 -4.72
CA LEU A 246 -21.63 -78.98 -4.90
C LEU A 246 -21.22 -80.15 -5.82
N PHE A 247 -20.02 -80.08 -6.39
CA PHE A 247 -19.47 -81.04 -7.34
C PHE A 247 -18.01 -81.29 -6.97
N GLU A 248 -17.58 -82.54 -7.09
CA GLU A 248 -16.19 -82.95 -6.87
C GLU A 248 -15.27 -82.29 -7.92
N GLN A 249 -14.16 -81.68 -7.48
CA GLN A 249 -13.17 -81.14 -8.41
C GLN A 249 -12.46 -82.31 -9.09
N VAL A 250 -12.76 -82.56 -10.37
CA VAL A 250 -12.02 -83.50 -11.21
C VAL A 250 -10.64 -82.89 -11.48
N THR A 251 -9.65 -83.21 -10.65
CA THR A 251 -8.25 -82.89 -10.91
C THR A 251 -7.76 -83.73 -12.09
N LYS A 252 -7.24 -83.08 -13.13
CA LYS A 252 -6.47 -83.73 -14.22
C LYS A 252 -5.02 -83.90 -13.83
#